data_AF-A0AA96IJL8-F1
#
_entry.id   AF-A0AA96IJL8-F1
#
_cell.length_a   1.000
_cell.length_b   1.000
_cell.length_c   1.000
_cell.angle_alpha   90.00
_cell.angle_beta   90.00
_cell.angle_gamma   90.00
#
_symmetry.space_group_name_H-M   'P 1'
#
loop_
_entity.id
_entity.type
_entity.pdbx_description
1 polymer ?
#
loop_
_entity_poly.entity_id
_entity_poly.type
_entity_poly.pdbx_seq_one_letter_code
_entity_poly.pdbx_strand_id
1 'polypeptide(L)'
;MLSYKIKYIFVIFFLFSKIFADEFYIQEPVLNSQVYINVDGNIENEPIVFVHGLGDEASTIWQETIHKLKDNYYVITFDLPGFGKSSKDNVEYTPEKYAQVLDFLVSKFLDNRQFYLVGHSMGGAISLKYSTLHQDKIKKLFVIDSAGILHKDSYGEFMIKNQVSKMVDENSRSELNGQISQFATNITNSLVSILPKDLSSVVRDERIRTKFLNSPTSIAALGLMTEDWFELHNIKTPTMILWGENDGVTPLRSGYVLNFLLDNSKLFIIKNSGHVPILDSKEEYFNYLDYFLSNDIKKDEKIYKQSGLNRELKNSKGELKDCSYKYLKITNSNNLHLNNCNIERLIIENSDVYIVDSNIGSSSNSIQAINSNINITSTIIKGDIAINLLNSKLDIAGSKIEANSSAIFSQGINDIIFSLTTIVSPVTKKVFHKKVTMNNKEKY
;
A
#
# COMPACT_ATOMS: atom_id res chain seq x y z
N MET A 1 -1.15 58.90 -1.72
CA MET A 1 -2.34 58.46 -2.49
C MET A 1 -1.94 57.41 -3.55
N LEU A 2 -1.20 56.37 -3.14
CA LEU A 2 -0.78 55.25 -3.99
C LEU A 2 -0.74 53.98 -3.13
N SER A 3 -1.86 53.27 -3.13
CA SER A 3 -2.04 51.92 -2.57
C SER A 3 -3.46 51.59 -2.99
N TYR A 4 -3.67 50.68 -3.95
CA TYR A 4 -4.94 49.99 -4.29
C TYR A 4 -4.97 49.34 -5.70
N LYS A 5 -3.84 49.23 -6.43
CA LYS A 5 -3.85 48.69 -7.82
C LYS A 5 -3.18 47.34 -8.07
N ILE A 6 -2.85 46.55 -7.04
CA ILE A 6 -2.18 45.23 -7.23
C ILE A 6 -3.08 44.02 -6.95
N LYS A 7 -4.32 44.20 -6.46
CA LYS A 7 -5.22 43.06 -6.18
C LYS A 7 -6.08 42.56 -7.35
N TYR A 8 -6.11 43.29 -8.48
CA TYR A 8 -7.00 42.94 -9.61
C TYR A 8 -6.31 42.30 -10.80
N ILE A 9 -4.97 42.22 -10.82
CA ILE A 9 -4.25 41.58 -11.95
C ILE A 9 -4.31 40.04 -11.84
N PHE A 10 -4.37 39.49 -10.62
CA PHE A 10 -4.50 38.04 -10.41
C PHE A 10 -5.88 37.46 -10.74
N VAL A 11 -6.93 38.27 -10.72
CA VAL A 11 -8.32 37.82 -10.96
C VAL A 11 -8.71 37.85 -12.44
N ILE A 12 -8.03 38.66 -13.26
CA ILE A 12 -8.40 38.85 -14.68
C ILE A 12 -7.87 37.73 -15.58
N PHE A 13 -6.83 36.99 -15.18
CA PHE A 13 -6.31 35.88 -15.98
C PHE A 13 -7.22 34.65 -16.01
N PHE A 14 -8.17 34.53 -15.08
CA PHE A 14 -9.10 33.39 -15.02
C PHE A 14 -10.30 33.49 -15.97
N LEU A 15 -10.49 34.62 -16.67
CA LEU A 15 -11.72 34.86 -17.44
C LEU A 15 -11.63 34.59 -18.95
N PHE A 16 -10.45 34.27 -19.51
CA PHE A 16 -10.33 34.01 -20.95
C PHE A 16 -9.24 32.97 -21.32
N SER A 17 -9.51 31.69 -21.07
CA SER A 17 -8.86 30.57 -21.78
C SER A 17 -9.67 29.26 -21.67
N LYS A 18 -10.97 29.30 -21.98
CA LYS A 18 -11.71 28.04 -22.21
C LYS A 18 -11.14 27.41 -23.48
N ILE A 19 -10.28 26.39 -23.36
CA ILE A 19 -9.95 25.30 -24.32
C ILE A 19 -8.47 24.80 -24.22
N PHE A 20 -7.57 25.40 -23.44
CA PHE A 20 -6.16 24.94 -23.35
C PHE A 20 -5.75 24.51 -21.95
N ALA A 21 -4.76 23.61 -21.87
CA ALA A 21 -4.12 23.21 -20.62
C ALA A 21 -3.39 24.42 -20.02
N ASP A 22 -3.65 24.70 -18.74
CA ASP A 22 -2.94 25.74 -18.01
C ASP A 22 -1.83 25.09 -17.18
N GLU A 23 -0.58 25.41 -17.51
CA GLU A 23 0.61 24.98 -16.78
C GLU A 23 1.18 26.18 -16.00
N PHE A 24 1.39 26.04 -14.70
CA PHE A 24 1.96 27.11 -13.89
C PHE A 24 2.55 26.60 -12.58
N TYR A 25 3.27 27.50 -11.88
CA TYR A 25 3.86 27.23 -10.57
C TYR A 25 3.01 27.84 -9.46
N ILE A 26 2.79 27.09 -8.38
CA ILE A 26 2.19 27.60 -7.14
C ILE A 26 3.18 27.43 -5.99
N GLN A 27 3.37 28.50 -5.21
CA GLN A 27 4.07 28.43 -3.95
C GLN A 27 3.14 27.82 -2.90
N GLU A 28 3.47 26.63 -2.42
CA GLU A 28 2.76 25.98 -1.33
C GLU A 28 3.47 26.23 0.02
N PRO A 29 2.73 26.42 1.13
CA PRO A 29 3.31 26.83 2.41
C PRO A 29 3.71 25.67 3.34
N VAL A 30 3.30 24.43 3.05
CA VAL A 30 3.49 23.26 3.92
C VAL A 30 4.95 22.78 3.88
N LEU A 31 5.51 22.64 2.69
CA LEU A 31 6.91 22.28 2.47
C LEU A 31 7.74 23.48 1.96
N ASN A 32 7.12 24.66 1.81
CA ASN A 32 7.74 25.86 1.25
C ASN A 32 8.31 25.61 -0.16
N SER A 33 7.58 24.85 -0.98
CA SER A 33 7.97 24.43 -2.32
C SER A 33 7.24 25.20 -3.41
N GLN A 34 7.90 25.40 -4.56
CA GLN A 34 7.24 25.76 -5.80
C GLN A 34 6.76 24.47 -6.48
N VAL A 35 5.45 24.30 -6.58
CA VAL A 35 4.82 23.13 -7.19
C VAL A 35 4.45 23.44 -8.63
N TYR A 36 4.89 22.59 -9.55
CA TYR A 36 4.45 22.60 -10.94
C TYR A 36 3.12 21.86 -11.08
N ILE A 37 2.12 22.51 -11.69
CA ILE A 37 0.75 22.01 -11.80
C ILE A 37 0.28 22.15 -13.24
N ASN A 38 -0.44 21.13 -13.68
CA ASN A 38 -1.15 21.11 -14.95
C ASN A 38 -2.66 20.91 -14.70
N VAL A 39 -3.45 21.76 -15.34
CA VAL A 39 -4.91 21.73 -15.28
C VAL A 39 -5.47 21.59 -16.69
N ASP A 40 -6.30 20.57 -16.90
CA ASP A 40 -6.92 20.25 -18.19
C ASP A 40 -8.45 20.12 -18.06
N GLY A 41 -9.15 20.42 -19.15
CA GLY A 41 -10.61 20.30 -19.23
C GLY A 41 -11.38 21.48 -18.65
N ASN A 42 -12.70 21.38 -18.64
CA ASN A 42 -13.58 22.47 -18.20
C ASN A 42 -13.80 22.40 -16.68
N ILE A 43 -13.57 23.51 -15.96
CA ILE A 43 -13.79 23.61 -14.51
C ILE A 43 -15.19 23.20 -14.07
N GLU A 44 -16.22 23.30 -14.93
CA GLU A 44 -17.58 22.86 -14.60
C GLU A 44 -17.75 21.33 -14.57
N ASN A 45 -16.86 20.57 -15.23
CA ASN A 45 -16.89 19.10 -15.25
C ASN A 45 -16.49 18.51 -13.90
N GLU A 46 -16.79 17.23 -13.66
CA GLU A 46 -16.41 16.56 -12.41
C GLU A 46 -14.87 16.55 -12.25
N PRO A 47 -14.35 16.93 -11.07
CA PRO A 47 -12.91 17.01 -10.84
C PRO A 47 -12.29 15.65 -10.56
N ILE A 48 -11.11 15.43 -11.13
CA ILE A 48 -10.26 14.27 -10.87
C ILE A 48 -8.81 14.72 -10.68
N VAL A 49 -8.21 14.25 -9.59
CA VAL A 49 -6.84 14.61 -9.18
C VAL A 49 -5.96 13.37 -9.25
N PHE A 50 -4.81 13.48 -9.91
CA PHE A 50 -3.83 12.41 -10.03
C PHE A 50 -2.55 12.71 -9.25
N VAL A 51 -2.08 11.73 -8.49
CA VAL A 51 -0.87 11.80 -7.66
C VAL A 51 0.12 10.72 -8.11
N HIS A 52 1.29 11.14 -8.60
CA HIS A 52 2.29 10.23 -9.16
C HIS A 52 3.16 9.54 -8.09
N GLY A 53 3.95 8.54 -8.54
CA GLY A 53 4.83 7.73 -7.71
C GLY A 53 6.21 8.34 -7.43
N LEU A 54 7.03 7.58 -6.70
CA LEU A 54 8.38 7.98 -6.32
C LEU A 54 9.32 7.93 -7.54
N GLY A 55 9.96 9.06 -7.86
CA GLY A 55 10.89 9.15 -9.00
C GLY A 55 10.22 9.39 -10.35
N ASP A 56 8.89 9.43 -10.38
CA ASP A 56 8.10 9.81 -11.55
C ASP A 56 7.89 11.33 -11.61
N GLU A 57 7.25 11.77 -12.69
CA GLU A 57 6.67 13.10 -12.86
C GLU A 57 5.28 12.99 -13.48
N ALA A 58 4.37 13.88 -13.08
CA ALA A 58 2.96 13.77 -13.43
C ALA A 58 2.71 13.86 -14.94
N SER A 59 3.43 14.76 -15.60
CA SER A 59 3.29 15.03 -17.04
C SER A 59 3.62 13.82 -17.92
N THR A 60 4.45 12.89 -17.44
CA THR A 60 4.84 11.69 -18.18
C THR A 60 3.92 10.51 -17.83
N ILE A 61 3.74 10.20 -16.54
CA ILE A 61 2.98 9.01 -16.14
C ILE A 61 1.47 9.10 -16.46
N TRP A 62 0.90 10.31 -16.41
CA TRP A 62 -0.54 10.51 -16.62
C TRP A 62 -0.91 11.00 -18.02
N GLN A 63 0.05 11.19 -18.93
CA GLN A 63 -0.19 11.86 -20.22
C GLN A 63 -1.38 11.29 -21.00
N GLU A 64 -1.41 9.97 -21.21
CA GLU A 64 -2.48 9.32 -21.95
C GLU A 64 -3.81 9.27 -21.17
N THR A 65 -3.73 9.26 -19.83
CA THR A 65 -4.91 9.37 -18.97
C THR A 65 -5.55 10.76 -19.11
N ILE A 66 -4.75 11.83 -19.09
CA ILE A 66 -5.20 13.20 -19.30
C ILE A 66 -5.87 13.32 -20.67
N HIS A 67 -5.23 12.81 -21.73
CA HIS A 67 -5.80 12.83 -23.09
C HIS A 67 -7.16 12.15 -23.18
N LYS A 68 -7.37 11.02 -22.49
CA LYS A 68 -8.65 10.29 -22.47
C LYS A 68 -9.74 11.04 -21.69
N LEU A 69 -9.38 11.80 -20.65
CA LEU A 69 -10.35 12.35 -19.69
C LEU A 69 -10.68 13.83 -19.88
N LYS A 70 -9.78 14.64 -20.43
CA LYS A 70 -9.90 16.12 -20.44
C LYS A 70 -11.17 16.68 -21.09
N ASP A 71 -11.79 15.95 -22.01
CA ASP A 71 -13.02 16.39 -22.67
C ASP A 71 -14.25 16.27 -21.75
N ASN A 72 -14.21 15.38 -20.75
CA ASN A 72 -15.35 15.04 -19.88
C ASN A 72 -15.11 15.34 -18.39
N TYR A 73 -13.86 15.59 -17.98
CA TYR A 73 -13.47 15.81 -16.59
C TYR A 73 -12.61 17.06 -16.45
N TYR A 74 -12.62 17.64 -15.25
CA TYR A 74 -11.65 18.66 -14.85
C TYR A 74 -10.45 17.97 -14.21
N VAL A 75 -9.36 17.84 -14.97
CA VAL A 75 -8.22 17.01 -14.61
C VAL A 75 -7.13 17.88 -13.99
N ILE A 76 -6.69 17.52 -12.79
CA ILE A 76 -5.58 18.20 -12.09
C ILE A 76 -4.46 17.19 -11.89
N THR A 77 -3.27 17.54 -12.36
CA THR A 77 -2.05 16.78 -12.11
C THR A 77 -0.95 17.73 -11.65
N PHE A 78 0.01 17.24 -10.88
CA PHE A 78 1.06 18.07 -10.33
C PHE A 78 2.29 17.25 -10.00
N ASP A 79 3.46 17.85 -10.13
CA ASP A 79 4.70 17.22 -9.69
C ASP A 79 4.83 17.40 -8.19
N LEU A 80 4.91 16.30 -7.45
CA LEU A 80 5.14 16.31 -6.01
C LEU A 80 6.42 17.11 -5.69
N PRO A 81 6.43 17.94 -4.62
CA PRO A 81 7.66 18.49 -4.08
C PRO A 81 8.75 17.43 -3.97
N GLY A 82 9.95 17.70 -4.51
CA GLY A 82 11.03 16.73 -4.65
C GLY A 82 11.19 16.12 -6.05
N PHE A 83 10.21 16.28 -6.94
CA PHE A 83 10.14 15.56 -8.23
C PHE A 83 9.79 16.45 -9.41
N GLY A 84 9.89 15.90 -10.63
CA GLY A 84 9.53 16.56 -11.89
C GLY A 84 10.07 17.98 -12.03
N LYS A 85 9.20 18.96 -12.27
CA LYS A 85 9.53 20.39 -12.38
C LYS A 85 9.37 21.16 -11.06
N SER A 86 8.88 20.52 -9.98
CA SER A 86 8.74 21.14 -8.66
C SER A 86 10.09 21.32 -7.94
N SER A 87 10.11 22.17 -6.91
CA SER A 87 11.31 22.39 -6.07
C SER A 87 11.80 21.07 -5.47
N LYS A 88 13.12 20.97 -5.26
CA LYS A 88 13.82 19.74 -4.81
C LYS A 88 14.58 19.96 -3.52
N ASP A 89 14.03 20.79 -2.65
CA ASP A 89 14.66 21.18 -1.40
C ASP A 89 14.75 20.00 -0.42
N ASN A 90 15.62 20.16 0.57
CA ASN A 90 15.81 19.16 1.62
C ASN A 90 14.77 19.33 2.74
N VAL A 91 13.54 18.86 2.52
CA VAL A 91 12.41 19.00 3.45
C VAL A 91 11.85 17.65 3.88
N GLU A 92 10.92 17.64 4.84
CA GLU A 92 10.32 16.43 5.39
C GLU A 92 9.28 15.82 4.42
N TYR A 93 9.75 15.09 3.42
CA TYR A 93 8.88 14.37 2.49
C TYR A 93 8.27 13.12 3.15
N THR A 94 7.11 13.27 3.79
CA THR A 94 6.29 12.18 4.33
C THR A 94 4.93 12.13 3.65
N PRO A 95 4.26 10.97 3.56
CA PRO A 95 2.88 10.89 3.08
C PRO A 95 1.94 11.90 3.76
N GLU A 96 2.09 12.13 5.06
CA GLU A 96 1.29 13.15 5.78
C GLU A 96 1.54 14.57 5.24
N LYS A 97 2.81 14.96 5.04
CA LYS A 97 3.14 16.29 4.49
C LYS A 97 2.67 16.45 3.06
N TYR A 98 2.82 15.42 2.23
CA TYR A 98 2.29 15.44 0.87
C TYR A 98 0.76 15.52 0.84
N ALA A 99 0.06 14.87 1.77
CA ALA A 99 -1.39 15.00 1.89
C ALA A 99 -1.80 16.45 2.25
N GLN A 100 -1.05 17.12 3.13
CA GLN A 100 -1.27 18.54 3.45
C GLN A 100 -1.01 19.46 2.23
N VAL A 101 0.05 19.18 1.45
CA VAL A 101 0.31 19.87 0.18
C VAL A 101 -0.86 19.67 -0.78
N LEU A 102 -1.30 18.42 -0.98
CA LEU A 102 -2.44 18.08 -1.82
C LEU A 102 -3.70 18.85 -1.39
N ASP A 103 -3.99 18.94 -0.07
CA ASP A 103 -5.14 19.71 0.43
C ASP A 103 -5.06 21.18 0.06
N PHE A 104 -3.88 21.78 0.23
CA PHE A 104 -3.63 23.16 -0.17
C PHE A 104 -3.87 23.36 -1.66
N LEU A 105 -3.35 22.46 -2.52
CA LEU A 105 -3.51 22.56 -3.96
C LEU A 105 -4.98 22.45 -4.37
N VAL A 106 -5.68 21.40 -3.96
CA VAL A 106 -7.09 21.20 -4.36
C VAL A 106 -7.99 22.33 -3.85
N SER A 107 -7.68 22.93 -2.69
CA SER A 107 -8.43 24.10 -2.18
C SER A 107 -8.37 25.32 -3.11
N LYS A 108 -7.34 25.43 -3.97
CA LYS A 108 -7.20 26.53 -4.93
C LYS A 108 -8.04 26.34 -6.19
N PHE A 109 -8.34 25.11 -6.56
CA PHE A 109 -8.96 24.80 -7.85
C PHE A 109 -10.38 24.30 -7.75
N LEU A 110 -10.76 23.68 -6.62
CA LEU A 110 -12.00 22.92 -6.54
C LEU A 110 -13.13 23.60 -5.78
N ASP A 111 -12.88 24.73 -5.11
CA ASP A 111 -13.89 25.48 -4.33
C ASP A 111 -14.79 24.57 -3.46
N ASN A 112 -14.15 23.67 -2.70
CA ASN A 112 -14.79 22.66 -1.83
C ASN A 112 -15.64 21.59 -2.53
N ARG A 113 -15.60 21.48 -3.87
CA ARG A 113 -16.23 20.37 -4.58
C ARG A 113 -15.56 19.06 -4.23
N GLN A 114 -16.37 18.00 -4.09
CA GLN A 114 -15.84 16.64 -3.99
C GLN A 114 -15.19 16.22 -5.31
N PHE A 115 -14.15 15.41 -5.24
CA PHE A 115 -13.38 14.97 -6.41
C PHE A 115 -13.01 13.49 -6.38
N TYR A 116 -12.69 12.95 -7.54
CA TYR A 116 -12.04 11.65 -7.66
C TYR A 116 -10.54 11.80 -7.38
N LEU A 117 -10.00 10.94 -6.53
CA LEU A 117 -8.57 10.93 -6.23
C LEU A 117 -7.94 9.64 -6.73
N VAL A 118 -6.91 9.75 -7.56
CA VAL A 118 -6.17 8.62 -8.13
C VAL A 118 -4.70 8.73 -7.74
N GLY A 119 -4.14 7.67 -7.16
CA GLY A 119 -2.74 7.64 -6.73
C GLY A 119 -2.04 6.36 -7.14
N HIS A 120 -0.84 6.49 -7.70
CA HIS A 120 0.03 5.35 -8.05
C HIS A 120 1.25 5.25 -7.14
N SER A 121 1.59 4.05 -6.68
CA SER A 121 2.80 3.80 -5.88
C SER A 121 2.86 4.67 -4.62
N MET A 122 3.86 5.55 -4.50
CA MET A 122 3.92 6.55 -3.42
C MET A 122 2.71 7.50 -3.43
N GLY A 123 2.21 7.88 -4.61
CA GLY A 123 0.98 8.65 -4.76
C GLY A 123 -0.25 7.91 -4.24
N GLY A 124 -0.27 6.58 -4.30
CA GLY A 124 -1.28 5.74 -3.65
C GLY A 124 -1.24 5.88 -2.13
N ALA A 125 -0.05 5.85 -1.54
CA ALA A 125 0.16 6.05 -0.10
C ALA A 125 -0.27 7.46 0.34
N ILE A 126 0.13 8.49 -0.43
CA ILE A 126 -0.28 9.88 -0.19
C ILE A 126 -1.80 10.01 -0.25
N SER A 127 -2.45 9.36 -1.22
CA SER A 127 -3.90 9.40 -1.38
C SER A 127 -4.65 8.69 -0.26
N LEU A 128 -4.12 7.56 0.24
CA LEU A 128 -4.62 6.88 1.43
C LEU A 128 -4.50 7.77 2.67
N LYS A 129 -3.35 8.40 2.88
CA LYS A 129 -3.12 9.33 3.99
C LYS A 129 -4.00 10.58 3.89
N TYR A 130 -4.19 11.12 2.68
CA TYR A 130 -5.14 12.21 2.45
C TYR A 130 -6.56 11.80 2.84
N SER A 131 -6.96 10.57 2.52
CA SER A 131 -8.29 10.05 2.87
C SER A 131 -8.49 9.88 4.38
N THR A 132 -7.45 9.62 5.17
CA THR A 132 -7.62 9.59 6.64
C THR A 132 -7.87 10.99 7.21
N LEU A 133 -7.43 12.05 6.52
CA LEU A 133 -7.53 13.44 6.98
C LEU A 133 -8.74 14.19 6.40
N HIS A 134 -9.12 13.89 5.15
CA HIS A 134 -10.03 14.70 4.34
C HIS A 134 -11.01 13.85 3.49
N GLN A 135 -11.44 12.69 3.98
CA GLN A 135 -12.36 11.79 3.24
C GLN A 135 -13.68 12.44 2.80
N ASP A 136 -14.14 13.49 3.48
CA ASP A 136 -15.35 14.26 3.13
C ASP A 136 -15.22 14.98 1.77
N LYS A 137 -14.00 15.26 1.32
CA LYS A 137 -13.71 15.90 0.03
C LYS A 137 -13.57 14.90 -1.11
N ILE A 138 -13.58 13.59 -0.84
CA ILE A 138 -13.28 12.55 -1.84
C ILE A 138 -14.56 11.82 -2.22
N LYS A 139 -14.90 11.85 -3.52
CA LYS A 139 -16.05 11.14 -4.09
C LYS A 139 -15.78 9.64 -4.19
N LYS A 140 -14.67 9.26 -4.82
CA LYS A 140 -14.12 7.88 -4.84
C LYS A 140 -12.60 7.94 -4.88
N LEU A 141 -11.95 6.95 -4.28
CA LEU A 141 -10.50 6.80 -4.24
C LEU A 141 -10.07 5.65 -5.16
N PHE A 142 -9.05 5.87 -5.98
CA PHE A 142 -8.42 4.84 -6.81
C PHE A 142 -6.94 4.70 -6.45
N VAL A 143 -6.56 3.56 -5.89
CA VAL A 143 -5.20 3.26 -5.47
C VAL A 143 -4.59 2.21 -6.39
N ILE A 144 -3.45 2.53 -7.00
CA ILE A 144 -2.76 1.67 -7.97
C ILE A 144 -1.37 1.32 -7.40
N ASP A 145 -1.12 0.03 -7.13
CA ASP A 145 0.18 -0.50 -6.67
C ASP A 145 0.80 0.28 -5.49
N SER A 146 -0.01 0.62 -4.47
CA SER A 146 0.42 1.49 -3.37
C SER A 146 1.65 0.99 -2.62
N ALA A 147 2.58 1.90 -2.37
CA ALA A 147 3.76 1.59 -1.59
C ALA A 147 3.53 1.78 -0.08
N GLY A 148 4.42 1.22 0.76
CA GLY A 148 4.53 1.56 2.19
C GLY A 148 3.58 0.87 3.18
N ILE A 149 2.73 -0.08 2.76
CA ILE A 149 1.68 -0.65 3.64
C ILE A 149 2.20 -1.72 4.63
N LEU A 150 3.15 -2.56 4.22
CA LEU A 150 3.70 -3.61 5.07
C LEU A 150 4.76 -3.07 6.04
N HIS A 151 4.95 -3.76 7.16
CA HIS A 151 6.05 -3.48 8.06
C HIS A 151 7.38 -3.61 7.33
N LYS A 152 8.32 -2.71 7.63
CA LYS A 152 9.63 -2.62 6.96
C LYS A 152 10.40 -3.94 6.85
N ASP A 153 10.34 -4.80 7.87
CA ASP A 153 11.00 -6.11 7.84
C ASP A 153 10.33 -7.06 6.83
N SER A 154 9.00 -7.06 6.77
CA SER A 154 8.23 -7.87 5.82
C SER A 154 8.48 -7.40 4.37
N TYR A 155 8.51 -6.07 4.17
CA TYR A 155 8.88 -5.49 2.90
C TYR A 155 10.34 -5.80 2.51
N GLY A 156 11.28 -5.71 3.45
CA GLY A 156 12.69 -6.04 3.21
C GLY A 156 12.88 -7.50 2.77
N GLU A 157 12.16 -8.43 3.37
CA GLU A 157 12.18 -9.84 2.96
C GLU A 157 11.62 -10.06 1.55
N PHE A 158 10.54 -9.37 1.20
CA PHE A 158 10.02 -9.36 -0.17
C PHE A 158 11.06 -8.86 -1.17
N MET A 159 11.75 -7.75 -0.87
CA MET A 159 12.78 -7.20 -1.73
C MET A 159 13.95 -8.17 -1.94
N ILE A 160 14.43 -8.81 -0.87
CA ILE A 160 15.50 -9.82 -0.96
C ILE A 160 15.06 -11.00 -1.84
N LYS A 161 13.85 -11.52 -1.61
CA LYS A 161 13.31 -12.66 -2.37
C LYS A 161 13.22 -12.33 -3.87
N ASN A 162 12.72 -11.14 -4.22
CA ASN A 162 12.62 -10.69 -5.60
C ASN A 162 13.97 -10.45 -6.27
N GLN A 163 14.97 -9.95 -5.53
CA GLN A 163 16.33 -9.80 -6.07
C GLN A 163 16.96 -11.16 -6.37
N VAL A 164 16.85 -12.11 -5.43
CA VAL A 164 17.38 -13.47 -5.61
C VAL A 164 16.70 -14.17 -6.78
N SER A 165 15.36 -14.07 -6.91
CA SER A 165 14.65 -14.72 -8.04
C SER A 165 15.10 -14.18 -9.40
N LYS A 166 15.37 -12.88 -9.50
CA LYS A 166 15.86 -12.24 -10.73
C LYS A 166 17.31 -12.60 -11.07
N MET A 167 18.15 -12.87 -10.07
CA MET A 167 19.54 -13.33 -10.31
C MET A 167 19.60 -14.76 -10.85
N VAL A 168 18.63 -15.60 -10.49
CA VAL A 168 18.58 -17.02 -10.89
C VAL A 168 17.94 -17.22 -12.26
N ASP A 169 17.14 -16.26 -12.75
CA ASP A 169 16.47 -16.33 -14.05
C ASP A 169 17.32 -15.67 -15.16
N GLU A 170 18.18 -16.46 -15.81
CA GLU A 170 19.10 -16.00 -16.88
C GLU A 170 18.39 -15.38 -18.10
N ASN A 171 17.10 -15.70 -18.33
CA ASN A 171 16.32 -15.24 -19.49
C ASN A 171 15.61 -13.89 -19.27
N SER A 172 15.62 -13.37 -18.04
CA SER A 172 14.86 -12.17 -17.66
C SER A 172 15.58 -10.84 -17.94
N ARG A 173 16.64 -10.82 -18.76
CA ARG A 173 17.46 -9.62 -19.07
C ARG A 173 16.87 -8.71 -20.17
N SER A 174 15.67 -8.15 -19.97
CA SER A 174 15.11 -7.10 -20.86
C SER A 174 15.40 -5.66 -20.37
N GLU A 175 15.38 -4.65 -21.26
CA GLU A 175 15.67 -3.23 -20.96
C GLU A 175 14.77 -2.59 -19.88
N LEU A 176 13.52 -3.07 -19.72
CA LEU A 176 12.60 -2.68 -18.63
C LEU A 176 13.16 -2.99 -17.23
N ASN A 177 14.13 -3.90 -17.13
CA ASN A 177 14.82 -4.18 -15.86
C ASN A 177 15.79 -3.07 -15.45
N GLY A 178 16.21 -2.19 -16.36
CA GLY A 178 17.14 -1.10 -16.06
C GLY A 178 16.56 -0.12 -15.04
N GLN A 179 15.29 0.27 -15.20
CA GLN A 179 14.64 1.27 -14.34
C GLN A 179 14.26 0.71 -12.96
N ILE A 180 13.71 -0.51 -12.90
CA ILE A 180 13.39 -1.17 -11.62
C ILE A 180 14.68 -1.56 -10.86
N SER A 181 15.72 -2.02 -11.56
CA SER A 181 17.04 -2.28 -10.97
C SER A 181 17.66 -0.98 -10.45
N GLN A 182 17.57 0.13 -11.18
CA GLN A 182 18.02 1.43 -10.68
C GLN A 182 17.20 1.91 -9.48
N PHE A 183 15.87 1.75 -9.47
CA PHE A 183 15.02 2.09 -8.32
C PHE A 183 15.42 1.30 -7.07
N ALA A 184 15.50 -0.03 -7.18
CA ALA A 184 15.91 -0.91 -6.08
C ALA A 184 17.35 -0.63 -5.64
N THR A 185 18.28 -0.42 -6.59
CA THR A 185 19.70 -0.16 -6.32
C THR A 185 19.93 1.23 -5.70
N ASN A 186 19.18 2.25 -6.11
CA ASN A 186 19.25 3.59 -5.54
C ASN A 186 18.69 3.62 -4.11
N ILE A 187 17.64 2.84 -3.84
CA ILE A 187 17.06 2.68 -2.50
C ILE A 187 17.99 1.84 -1.61
N THR A 188 18.53 0.72 -2.08
CA THR A 188 19.37 -0.17 -1.26
C THR A 188 20.76 0.43 -0.99
N ASN A 189 21.42 1.04 -1.98
CA ASN A 189 22.74 1.64 -1.76
C ASN A 189 22.69 2.86 -0.83
N SER A 190 21.56 3.55 -0.75
CA SER A 190 21.37 4.70 0.15
C SER A 190 20.93 4.30 1.57
N LEU A 191 20.32 3.11 1.76
CA LEU A 191 19.71 2.73 3.04
C LEU A 191 20.49 1.66 3.83
N VAL A 192 21.40 0.90 3.21
CA VAL A 192 21.89 -0.38 3.79
C VAL A 192 23.12 -0.25 4.71
N SER A 193 23.75 0.91 4.87
CA SER A 193 24.81 1.06 5.88
C SER A 193 24.75 2.41 6.60
N ILE A 194 24.58 2.35 7.93
CA ILE A 194 24.64 3.46 8.90
C ILE A 194 23.32 4.26 9.09
N LEU A 195 22.14 3.66 8.93
CA LEU A 195 20.91 4.31 9.42
C LEU A 195 20.65 4.00 10.91
N PRO A 196 20.32 5.02 11.74
CA PRO A 196 19.99 4.80 13.14
C PRO A 196 18.73 3.93 13.31
N LYS A 197 18.57 3.31 14.49
CA LYS A 197 17.41 2.44 14.80
C LYS A 197 16.07 3.18 14.64
N ASP A 198 16.07 4.47 14.98
CA ASP A 198 14.93 5.36 14.78
C ASP A 198 15.04 6.03 13.40
N LEU A 199 14.37 5.43 12.42
CA LEU A 199 14.32 5.95 11.05
C LEU A 199 13.45 7.20 10.94
N SER A 200 12.48 7.39 11.85
CA SER A 200 11.56 8.52 11.78
C SER A 200 12.26 9.85 12.04
N SER A 201 13.18 9.89 13.00
CA SER A 201 13.99 11.09 13.27
C SER A 201 14.94 11.45 12.13
N VAL A 202 15.36 10.48 11.31
CA VAL A 202 16.17 10.75 10.11
C VAL A 202 15.40 11.58 9.09
N VAL A 203 14.10 11.33 8.94
CA VAL A 203 13.24 12.08 8.01
C VAL A 203 12.87 13.43 8.60
N ARG A 204 12.56 13.47 9.91
CA ARG A 204 11.99 14.65 10.58
C ARG A 204 13.01 15.73 10.96
N ASP A 205 14.19 15.38 11.46
CA ASP A 205 15.22 16.38 11.84
C ASP A 205 16.08 16.74 10.62
N GLU A 206 16.07 18.01 10.21
CA GLU A 206 16.82 18.49 9.04
C GLU A 206 18.33 18.25 9.14
N ARG A 207 18.93 18.37 10.34
CA ARG A 207 20.38 18.18 10.52
C ARG A 207 20.74 16.72 10.37
N ILE A 208 19.90 15.82 10.88
CA ILE A 208 20.07 14.38 10.71
C ILE A 208 19.83 14.03 9.23
N ARG A 209 18.74 14.50 8.64
CA ARG A 209 18.40 14.29 7.23
C ARG A 209 19.53 14.69 6.30
N THR A 210 20.05 15.90 6.43
CA THR A 210 21.18 16.42 5.61
C THR A 210 22.43 15.55 5.72
N LYS A 211 22.64 14.91 6.88
CA LYS A 211 23.80 14.05 7.11
C LYS A 211 23.65 12.66 6.49
N PHE A 212 22.45 12.11 6.47
CA PHE A 212 22.21 10.71 6.10
C PHE A 212 21.51 10.52 4.75
N LEU A 213 20.78 11.53 4.27
CA LEU A 213 19.99 11.48 3.03
C LEU A 213 20.45 12.59 2.11
N ASN A 214 20.73 12.24 0.85
CA ASN A 214 21.37 13.13 -0.12
C ASN A 214 20.45 13.54 -1.29
N SER A 215 19.20 13.06 -1.31
CA SER A 215 18.26 13.34 -2.39
C SER A 215 16.80 13.35 -1.90
N PRO A 216 15.91 14.14 -2.53
CA PRO A 216 14.47 14.07 -2.27
C PRO A 216 13.90 12.65 -2.36
N THR A 217 14.36 11.85 -3.32
CA THR A 217 13.96 10.45 -3.48
C THR A 217 14.27 9.62 -2.23
N SER A 218 15.49 9.73 -1.69
CA SER A 218 15.89 8.99 -0.48
C SER A 218 15.09 9.42 0.76
N ILE A 219 14.75 10.71 0.85
CA ILE A 219 13.92 11.26 1.92
C ILE A 219 12.48 10.74 1.82
N ALA A 220 11.86 10.85 0.65
CA ALA A 220 10.49 10.40 0.42
C ALA A 220 10.35 8.88 0.60
N ALA A 221 11.33 8.09 0.12
CA ALA A 221 11.37 6.65 0.35
C ALA A 221 11.40 6.30 1.85
N LEU A 222 12.23 7.00 2.63
CA LEU A 222 12.29 6.77 4.08
C LEU A 222 11.05 7.29 4.80
N GLY A 223 10.50 8.42 4.38
CA GLY A 223 9.23 8.97 4.88
C GLY A 223 8.09 7.98 4.69
N LEU A 224 8.01 7.35 3.52
CA LEU A 224 7.06 6.28 3.25
C LEU A 224 7.25 5.05 4.17
N MET A 225 8.50 4.61 4.39
CA MET A 225 8.80 3.46 5.27
C MET A 225 8.50 3.71 6.74
N THR A 226 8.37 4.98 7.15
CA THR A 226 8.19 5.40 8.54
C THR A 226 6.80 5.94 8.83
N GLU A 227 5.93 5.98 7.82
CA GLU A 227 4.56 6.47 7.94
C GLU A 227 3.73 5.58 8.88
N ASP A 228 2.85 6.23 9.65
CA ASP A 228 1.92 5.53 10.54
C ASP A 228 0.61 5.22 9.81
N TRP A 229 0.26 3.95 9.76
CA TRP A 229 -0.91 3.42 9.06
C TRP A 229 -2.01 2.93 9.99
N PHE A 230 -1.93 3.15 11.31
CA PHE A 230 -2.94 2.67 12.26
C PHE A 230 -4.35 3.18 11.97
N GLU A 231 -4.49 4.36 11.37
CA GLU A 231 -5.79 4.98 11.07
C GLU A 231 -6.42 4.55 9.73
N LEU A 232 -5.76 3.70 8.93
CA LEU A 232 -6.28 3.26 7.61
C LEU A 232 -7.72 2.71 7.68
N HIS A 233 -8.07 2.00 8.76
CA HIS A 233 -9.39 1.41 8.96
C HIS A 233 -10.53 2.44 9.14
N ASN A 234 -10.19 3.72 9.33
CA ASN A 234 -11.16 4.82 9.45
C ASN A 234 -11.64 5.37 8.10
N ILE A 235 -10.97 5.02 7.00
CA ILE A 235 -11.38 5.46 5.66
C ILE A 235 -12.71 4.78 5.30
N LYS A 236 -13.74 5.60 5.04
CA LYS A 236 -15.05 5.14 4.55
C LYS A 236 -15.31 5.49 3.09
N THR A 237 -14.42 6.26 2.46
CA THR A 237 -14.46 6.57 1.04
C THR A 237 -14.53 5.29 0.19
N PRO A 238 -15.43 5.20 -0.80
CA PRO A 238 -15.43 4.08 -1.75
C PRO A 238 -14.07 4.00 -2.46
N THR A 239 -13.38 2.88 -2.30
CA THR A 239 -11.96 2.73 -2.68
C THR A 239 -11.75 1.58 -3.66
N MET A 240 -11.42 1.88 -4.90
CA MET A 240 -10.92 0.88 -5.84
C MET A 240 -9.42 0.69 -5.65
N ILE A 241 -8.99 -0.56 -5.58
CA ILE A 241 -7.58 -0.94 -5.48
C ILE A 241 -7.25 -1.75 -6.73
N LEU A 242 -6.21 -1.36 -7.46
CA LEU A 242 -5.69 -2.07 -8.61
C LEU A 242 -4.24 -2.45 -8.37
N TRP A 243 -3.87 -3.67 -8.71
CA TRP A 243 -2.51 -4.17 -8.50
C TRP A 243 -2.03 -5.04 -9.65
N GLY A 244 -0.77 -4.91 -10.03
CA GLY A 244 -0.10 -5.85 -10.93
C GLY A 244 0.24 -7.15 -10.21
N GLU A 245 -0.11 -8.30 -10.82
CA GLU A 245 0.17 -9.62 -10.25
C GLU A 245 1.67 -9.87 -10.02
N ASN A 246 2.51 -9.35 -10.92
CA ASN A 246 3.95 -9.54 -10.94
C ASN A 246 4.71 -8.29 -10.47
N ASP A 247 4.05 -7.42 -9.67
CA ASP A 247 4.71 -6.25 -9.10
C ASP A 247 5.94 -6.67 -8.27
N GLY A 248 7.12 -6.29 -8.76
CA GLY A 248 8.40 -6.58 -8.16
C GLY A 248 8.91 -5.51 -7.20
N VAL A 249 8.19 -4.39 -7.09
CA VAL A 249 8.52 -3.21 -6.28
C VAL A 249 7.63 -3.14 -5.06
N THR A 250 6.31 -3.27 -5.21
CA THR A 250 5.37 -3.35 -4.09
C THR A 250 4.66 -4.69 -4.08
N PRO A 251 4.65 -5.43 -2.96
CA PRO A 251 4.05 -6.76 -2.96
C PRO A 251 2.54 -6.66 -3.13
N LEU A 252 1.96 -7.46 -4.04
CA LEU A 252 0.50 -7.68 -4.17
C LEU A 252 -0.18 -7.97 -2.82
N ARG A 253 0.57 -8.55 -1.88
CA ARG A 253 0.18 -8.73 -0.48
C ARG A 253 -0.39 -7.45 0.16
N SER A 254 0.16 -6.27 -0.16
CA SER A 254 -0.34 -4.97 0.29
C SER A 254 -1.75 -4.67 -0.23
N GLY A 255 -2.07 -5.04 -1.48
CA GLY A 255 -3.42 -4.90 -2.03
C GLY A 255 -4.45 -5.73 -1.25
N TYR A 256 -4.11 -6.97 -0.89
CA TYR A 256 -4.95 -7.79 0.00
C TYR A 256 -5.11 -7.18 1.39
N VAL A 257 -4.04 -6.60 1.97
CA VAL A 257 -4.10 -5.91 3.27
C VAL A 257 -5.05 -4.72 3.21
N LEU A 258 -4.93 -3.86 2.20
CA LEU A 258 -5.82 -2.71 2.02
C LEU A 258 -7.27 -3.16 1.86
N ASN A 259 -7.53 -4.16 1.01
CA ASN A 259 -8.88 -4.65 0.80
C ASN A 259 -9.47 -5.34 2.04
N PHE A 260 -8.63 -5.89 2.92
CA PHE A 260 -9.09 -6.40 4.21
C PHE A 260 -9.51 -5.26 5.14
N LEU A 261 -8.68 -4.23 5.28
CA LEU A 261 -8.83 -3.15 6.25
C LEU A 261 -9.92 -2.13 5.89
N LEU A 262 -10.11 -1.87 4.60
CA LEU A 262 -11.09 -0.89 4.11
C LEU A 262 -12.46 -1.56 3.95
N ASP A 263 -13.48 -1.01 4.60
CA ASP A 263 -14.83 -1.60 4.56
C ASP A 263 -15.50 -1.42 3.19
N ASN A 264 -15.21 -0.30 2.51
CA ASN A 264 -15.82 0.08 1.24
C ASN A 264 -14.79 0.00 0.10
N SER A 265 -14.13 -1.15 -0.05
CA SER A 265 -13.10 -1.34 -1.08
C SER A 265 -13.33 -2.54 -1.98
N LYS A 266 -12.73 -2.49 -3.17
CA LYS A 266 -12.63 -3.65 -4.06
C LYS A 266 -11.23 -3.74 -4.68
N LEU A 267 -10.62 -4.91 -4.57
CA LEU A 267 -9.32 -5.23 -5.18
C LEU A 267 -9.52 -5.87 -6.55
N PHE A 268 -8.84 -5.30 -7.54
CA PHE A 268 -8.68 -5.83 -8.88
C PHE A 268 -7.20 -6.14 -9.12
N ILE A 269 -6.93 -7.26 -9.79
CA ILE A 269 -5.58 -7.72 -10.07
C ILE A 269 -5.42 -7.83 -11.59
N ILE A 270 -4.40 -7.17 -12.13
CA ILE A 270 -4.03 -7.29 -13.54
C ILE A 270 -3.01 -8.42 -13.66
N LYS A 271 -3.43 -9.50 -14.29
CA LYS A 271 -2.56 -10.66 -14.55
C LYS A 271 -1.36 -10.25 -15.39
N ASN A 272 -0.21 -10.84 -15.08
CA ASN A 272 1.06 -10.58 -15.78
C ASN A 272 1.56 -9.11 -15.77
N SER A 273 0.92 -8.20 -15.03
CA SER A 273 1.32 -6.79 -14.97
C SER A 273 2.35 -6.53 -13.88
N GLY A 274 3.24 -5.56 -14.12
CA GLY A 274 4.30 -5.13 -13.21
C GLY A 274 3.87 -4.02 -12.25
N HIS A 275 4.83 -3.20 -11.81
CA HIS A 275 4.59 -2.11 -10.85
C HIS A 275 3.88 -0.89 -11.45
N VAL A 276 3.91 -0.74 -12.78
CA VAL A 276 3.37 0.45 -13.45
C VAL A 276 2.33 0.02 -14.49
N PRO A 277 1.18 -0.56 -14.10
CA PRO A 277 0.15 -1.03 -15.04
C PRO A 277 -0.38 0.05 -15.97
N ILE A 278 -0.26 1.32 -15.56
CA ILE A 278 -0.58 2.50 -16.38
C ILE A 278 0.18 2.48 -17.72
N LEU A 279 1.41 1.96 -17.71
CA LEU A 279 2.26 1.82 -18.89
C LEU A 279 2.34 0.36 -19.37
N ASP A 280 2.52 -0.57 -18.43
CA ASP A 280 2.78 -2.00 -18.71
C ASP A 280 1.53 -2.77 -19.19
N SER A 281 0.32 -2.29 -18.84
CA SER A 281 -0.95 -2.96 -19.12
C SER A 281 -2.06 -1.95 -19.35
N LYS A 282 -1.77 -1.04 -20.27
CA LYS A 282 -2.53 0.19 -20.50
C LYS A 282 -4.00 -0.03 -20.86
N GLU A 283 -4.29 -1.04 -21.69
CA GLU A 283 -5.67 -1.34 -22.08
C GLU A 283 -6.50 -1.78 -20.88
N GLU A 284 -5.97 -2.71 -20.07
CA GLU A 284 -6.58 -3.15 -18.83
C GLU A 284 -6.73 -1.99 -17.84
N TYR A 285 -5.70 -1.16 -17.67
CA TYR A 285 -5.76 0.03 -16.84
C TYR A 285 -6.90 0.97 -17.27
N PHE A 286 -7.04 1.26 -18.57
CA PHE A 286 -8.14 2.12 -19.04
C PHE A 286 -9.52 1.49 -18.84
N ASN A 287 -9.65 0.18 -19.02
CA ASN A 287 -10.89 -0.53 -18.70
C ASN A 287 -11.25 -0.39 -17.22
N TYR A 288 -10.27 -0.49 -16.32
CA TYR A 288 -10.45 -0.30 -14.89
C TYR A 288 -10.70 1.16 -14.50
N LEU A 289 -10.10 2.12 -15.20
CA LEU A 289 -10.39 3.55 -15.03
C LEU A 289 -11.84 3.87 -15.42
N ASP A 290 -12.31 3.35 -16.55
CA ASP A 290 -13.70 3.54 -16.99
C ASP A 290 -14.68 2.87 -16.00
N TYR A 291 -14.32 1.68 -15.50
CA TYR A 291 -15.07 1.02 -14.43
C TYR A 291 -15.12 1.88 -13.16
N PHE A 292 -13.96 2.38 -12.70
CA PHE A 292 -13.81 3.23 -11.52
C PHE A 292 -14.70 4.47 -11.63
N LEU A 293 -14.75 5.13 -12.78
CA LEU A 293 -15.54 6.34 -12.97
C LEU A 293 -17.05 6.03 -13.00
N SER A 294 -17.44 4.95 -13.67
CA SER A 294 -18.85 4.69 -14.02
C SER A 294 -19.62 3.83 -13.01
N ASN A 295 -18.94 3.12 -12.10
CA ASN A 295 -19.58 2.13 -11.22
C ASN A 295 -19.43 2.47 -9.73
N ASP A 296 -20.35 1.94 -8.92
CA ASP A 296 -20.19 1.90 -7.46
C ASP A 296 -19.12 0.89 -7.06
N ILE A 297 -18.30 1.24 -6.08
CA ILE A 297 -17.32 0.33 -5.49
C ILE A 297 -17.95 -0.37 -4.29
N LYS A 298 -18.15 -1.68 -4.41
CA LYS A 298 -18.69 -2.53 -3.34
C LYS A 298 -17.69 -3.62 -3.02
N LYS A 299 -17.47 -3.84 -1.73
CA LYS A 299 -16.64 -4.94 -1.24
C LYS A 299 -17.34 -6.26 -1.49
N ASP A 300 -16.60 -7.21 -2.05
CA ASP A 300 -17.12 -8.55 -2.25
C ASP A 300 -17.23 -9.25 -0.89
N GLU A 301 -18.39 -9.86 -0.61
CA GLU A 301 -18.56 -10.69 0.57
C GLU A 301 -17.72 -11.97 0.42
N LYS A 302 -16.89 -12.27 1.42
CA LYS A 302 -16.13 -13.51 1.43
C LYS A 302 -17.03 -14.68 1.82
N ILE A 303 -17.17 -15.62 0.89
CA ILE A 303 -17.95 -16.85 1.10
C ILE A 303 -16.99 -18.02 1.35
N TYR A 304 -17.16 -18.65 2.50
CA TYR A 304 -16.37 -19.79 2.95
C TYR A 304 -17.19 -21.08 2.87
N LYS A 305 -16.62 -22.14 2.29
CA LYS A 305 -17.24 -23.48 2.32
C LYS A 305 -17.29 -23.99 3.77
N GLN A 306 -18.38 -24.64 4.15
CA GLN A 306 -18.49 -25.26 5.47
C GLN A 306 -17.44 -26.36 5.66
N SER A 307 -16.82 -26.36 6.84
CA SER A 307 -15.80 -27.33 7.26
C SER A 307 -16.42 -28.71 7.44
N GLY A 308 -15.72 -29.74 6.96
CA GLY A 308 -16.20 -31.13 7.11
C GLY A 308 -15.16 -32.22 6.93
N LEU A 309 -14.02 -31.94 6.29
CA LEU A 309 -13.02 -32.95 5.96
C LEU A 309 -11.75 -32.82 6.81
N ASN A 310 -11.12 -33.96 7.10
CA ASN A 310 -9.76 -34.00 7.64
C ASN A 310 -8.80 -34.33 6.50
N ARG A 311 -7.63 -33.67 6.43
CA ARG A 311 -6.62 -33.92 5.40
C ARG A 311 -5.21 -33.78 5.95
N GLU A 312 -4.31 -34.63 5.47
CA GLU A 312 -2.87 -34.47 5.65
C GLU A 312 -2.20 -34.22 4.29
N LEU A 313 -1.26 -33.29 4.26
CA LEU A 313 -0.39 -32.98 3.13
C LEU A 313 1.06 -33.20 3.56
N LYS A 314 1.81 -33.94 2.74
CA LYS A 314 3.22 -34.24 2.96
C LYS A 314 3.98 -33.92 1.68
N ASN A 315 5.15 -33.28 1.80
CA ASN A 315 6.00 -32.94 0.65
C ASN A 315 5.26 -32.21 -0.48
N SER A 316 4.33 -31.32 -0.10
CA SER A 316 3.42 -30.65 -1.03
C SER A 316 3.94 -29.26 -1.41
N LYS A 317 3.54 -28.80 -2.60
CA LYS A 317 3.81 -27.46 -3.14
C LYS A 317 2.64 -27.00 -4.00
N GLY A 318 2.58 -25.71 -4.33
CA GLY A 318 1.53 -25.17 -5.19
C GLY A 318 0.40 -24.56 -4.36
N GLU A 319 -0.84 -24.79 -4.75
CA GLU A 319 -1.97 -24.02 -4.24
C GLU A 319 -3.19 -24.88 -3.92
N LEU A 320 -3.85 -24.57 -2.80
CA LEU A 320 -5.20 -24.99 -2.47
C LEU A 320 -6.11 -23.75 -2.50
N LYS A 321 -7.05 -23.71 -3.44
CA LYS A 321 -8.07 -22.67 -3.54
C LYS A 321 -9.43 -23.16 -3.05
N ASP A 322 -10.21 -22.25 -2.48
CA ASP A 322 -11.61 -22.47 -2.05
C ASP A 322 -11.77 -23.75 -1.24
N CYS A 323 -10.85 -23.95 -0.30
CA CYS A 323 -10.71 -25.21 0.42
C CYS A 323 -11.43 -25.18 1.77
N SER A 324 -11.82 -26.35 2.29
CA SER A 324 -12.48 -26.41 3.59
C SER A 324 -12.17 -27.68 4.34
N TYR A 325 -11.69 -27.51 5.57
CA TYR A 325 -11.23 -28.61 6.41
C TYR A 325 -11.62 -28.40 7.87
N LYS A 326 -12.08 -29.45 8.52
CA LYS A 326 -12.13 -29.50 9.98
C LYS A 326 -10.71 -29.61 10.56
N TYR A 327 -9.86 -30.38 9.91
CA TYR A 327 -8.47 -30.54 10.29
C TYR A 327 -7.58 -30.60 9.06
N LEU A 328 -6.57 -29.74 8.98
CA LEU A 328 -5.54 -29.80 7.96
C LEU A 328 -4.17 -29.89 8.63
N LYS A 329 -3.41 -30.94 8.32
CA LYS A 329 -2.01 -31.07 8.69
C LYS A 329 -1.12 -30.95 7.47
N ILE A 330 -0.10 -30.11 7.53
CA ILE A 330 0.89 -29.87 6.48
C ILE A 330 2.25 -30.20 7.05
N THR A 331 3.02 -31.05 6.35
CA THR A 331 4.36 -31.47 6.78
C THR A 331 5.35 -31.44 5.62
N ASN A 332 6.58 -31.02 5.90
CA ASN A 332 7.71 -31.01 4.96
C ASN A 332 7.36 -30.38 3.59
N SER A 333 6.52 -29.34 3.58
CA SER A 333 5.97 -28.74 2.37
C SER A 333 6.57 -27.36 2.16
N ASN A 334 6.87 -26.99 0.91
CA ASN A 334 7.48 -25.71 0.59
C ASN A 334 6.68 -25.01 -0.50
N ASN A 335 6.54 -23.68 -0.39
CA ASN A 335 5.79 -22.83 -1.30
C ASN A 335 4.35 -23.33 -1.51
N LEU A 336 3.66 -23.66 -0.40
CA LEU A 336 2.27 -24.08 -0.40
C LEU A 336 1.36 -22.90 -0.04
N HIS A 337 0.41 -22.60 -0.90
CA HIS A 337 -0.53 -21.49 -0.78
C HIS A 337 -1.92 -22.00 -0.41
N LEU A 338 -2.52 -21.44 0.63
CA LEU A 338 -3.89 -21.69 1.06
C LEU A 338 -4.70 -20.42 0.81
N ASN A 339 -5.56 -20.44 -0.21
CA ASN A 339 -6.25 -19.26 -0.72
C ASN A 339 -7.77 -19.45 -0.58
N ASN A 340 -8.42 -18.51 0.10
CA ASN A 340 -9.85 -18.56 0.39
C ASN A 340 -10.29 -19.86 1.08
N CYS A 341 -9.57 -20.27 2.13
CA CYS A 341 -9.82 -21.52 2.83
C CYS A 341 -10.55 -21.31 4.16
N ASN A 342 -11.37 -22.28 4.55
CA ASN A 342 -12.01 -22.35 5.87
C ASN A 342 -11.50 -23.56 6.65
N ILE A 343 -10.71 -23.35 7.70
CA ILE A 343 -9.99 -24.43 8.38
C ILE A 343 -10.21 -24.34 9.89
N GLU A 344 -10.88 -25.30 10.53
CA GLU A 344 -11.10 -25.23 11.99
C GLU A 344 -9.83 -25.46 12.81
N ARG A 345 -8.94 -26.35 12.35
CA ARG A 345 -7.64 -26.63 12.98
C ARG A 345 -6.57 -26.87 11.93
N LEU A 346 -5.48 -26.10 12.01
CA LEU A 346 -4.36 -26.13 11.09
C LEU A 346 -3.07 -26.48 11.84
N ILE A 347 -2.39 -27.54 11.41
CA ILE A 347 -1.05 -27.92 11.90
C ILE A 347 -0.05 -27.81 10.76
N ILE A 348 1.06 -27.13 11.00
CA ILE A 348 2.13 -26.89 10.02
C ILE A 348 3.46 -27.33 10.66
N GLU A 349 4.16 -28.29 10.06
CA GLU A 349 5.44 -28.81 10.57
C GLU A 349 6.50 -28.78 9.47
N ASN A 350 7.67 -28.21 9.77
CA ASN A 350 8.82 -28.14 8.87
C ASN A 350 8.44 -27.64 7.47
N SER A 351 7.64 -26.56 7.38
CA SER A 351 7.05 -26.13 6.11
C SER A 351 7.06 -24.62 5.89
N ASP A 352 6.99 -24.21 4.63
CA ASP A 352 6.80 -22.83 4.18
C ASP A 352 5.39 -22.68 3.60
N VAL A 353 4.51 -22.00 4.34
CA VAL A 353 3.07 -21.88 4.01
C VAL A 353 2.64 -20.42 3.92
N TYR A 354 1.89 -20.12 2.87
CA TYR A 354 1.27 -18.82 2.62
C TYR A 354 -0.24 -18.98 2.74
N ILE A 355 -0.88 -18.12 3.51
CA ILE A 355 -2.32 -18.17 3.80
C ILE A 355 -2.91 -16.81 3.44
N VAL A 356 -3.84 -16.80 2.49
CA VAL A 356 -4.47 -15.57 1.99
C VAL A 356 -5.98 -15.72 2.01
N ASP A 357 -6.66 -14.64 2.38
CA ASP A 357 -8.12 -14.52 2.34
C ASP A 357 -8.89 -15.63 3.08
N SER A 358 -8.30 -16.22 4.11
CA SER A 358 -8.85 -17.42 4.76
C SER A 358 -9.56 -17.12 6.08
N ASN A 359 -10.34 -18.09 6.54
CA ASN A 359 -10.89 -18.13 7.89
C ASN A 359 -10.33 -19.37 8.59
N ILE A 360 -9.60 -19.16 9.70
CA ILE A 360 -8.97 -20.25 10.43
C ILE A 360 -9.44 -20.25 11.88
N GLY A 361 -9.83 -21.42 12.37
CA GLY A 361 -10.10 -21.64 13.77
C GLY A 361 -11.58 -21.81 14.12
N SER A 362 -11.77 -22.26 15.35
CA SER A 362 -13.05 -22.48 16.03
C SER A 362 -12.90 -22.09 17.50
N SER A 363 -13.63 -22.70 18.43
CA SER A 363 -13.54 -22.38 19.88
C SER A 363 -12.28 -22.92 20.59
N SER A 364 -11.36 -23.57 19.87
CA SER A 364 -10.15 -24.22 20.40
C SER A 364 -8.86 -23.68 19.76
N ASN A 365 -7.72 -24.35 19.94
CA ASN A 365 -6.46 -23.90 19.34
C ASN A 365 -6.49 -24.04 17.81
N SER A 366 -6.33 -22.92 17.11
CA SER A 366 -6.57 -22.79 15.67
C SER A 366 -5.38 -23.20 14.83
N ILE A 367 -4.23 -22.56 15.05
CA ILE A 367 -2.99 -22.79 14.30
C ILE A 367 -1.92 -23.33 15.25
N GLN A 368 -1.28 -24.42 14.86
CA GLN A 368 -0.04 -24.89 15.46
C GLN A 368 1.04 -24.95 14.40
N ALA A 369 2.16 -24.25 14.62
CA ALA A 369 3.29 -24.29 13.70
C ALA A 369 4.58 -24.70 14.41
N ILE A 370 5.34 -25.60 13.79
CA ILE A 370 6.59 -26.16 14.33
C ILE A 370 7.67 -26.08 13.25
N ASN A 371 8.81 -25.46 13.57
CA ASN A 371 9.95 -25.29 12.66
C ASN A 371 9.55 -24.79 11.26
N SER A 372 8.63 -23.82 11.19
CA SER A 372 7.97 -23.44 9.94
C SER A 372 8.01 -21.93 9.71
N ASN A 373 7.96 -21.51 8.44
CA ASN A 373 7.71 -20.11 8.07
C ASN A 373 6.26 -19.98 7.61
N ILE A 374 5.50 -19.12 8.27
CA ILE A 374 4.08 -18.89 7.95
C ILE A 374 3.89 -17.43 7.56
N ASN A 375 3.34 -17.22 6.37
CA ASN A 375 2.90 -15.91 5.90
C ASN A 375 1.37 -15.88 5.89
N ILE A 376 0.76 -14.97 6.64
CA ILE A 376 -0.70 -14.83 6.73
C ILE A 376 -1.09 -13.44 6.24
N THR A 377 -2.12 -13.38 5.39
CA THR A 377 -2.64 -12.13 4.81
C THR A 377 -4.16 -12.16 4.74
N SER A 378 -4.83 -11.05 5.06
CA SER A 378 -6.29 -10.90 4.85
C SER A 378 -7.12 -12.03 5.49
N THR A 379 -6.67 -12.54 6.63
CA THR A 379 -7.19 -13.76 7.25
C THR A 379 -7.77 -13.47 8.62
N ILE A 380 -8.91 -14.10 8.93
CA ILE A 380 -9.50 -14.08 10.27
C ILE A 380 -9.08 -15.36 10.98
N ILE A 381 -8.56 -15.24 12.20
CA ILE A 381 -8.10 -16.35 13.03
C ILE A 381 -8.85 -16.31 14.35
N LYS A 382 -9.51 -17.39 14.74
CA LYS A 382 -10.32 -17.46 15.98
C LYS A 382 -9.92 -18.64 16.83
N GLY A 383 -9.67 -18.45 18.12
CA GLY A 383 -9.35 -19.57 19.02
C GLY A 383 -9.32 -19.20 20.49
N ASP A 384 -9.17 -20.19 21.37
CA ASP A 384 -8.82 -19.89 22.77
C ASP A 384 -7.36 -19.41 22.87
N ILE A 385 -6.46 -20.23 22.33
CA ILE A 385 -5.12 -19.81 21.88
C ILE A 385 -5.13 -19.83 20.35
N ALA A 386 -5.13 -18.67 19.72
CA ALA A 386 -5.33 -18.61 18.26
C ALA A 386 -4.14 -19.19 17.47
N ILE A 387 -2.90 -18.87 17.89
CA ILE A 387 -1.68 -19.37 17.23
C ILE A 387 -0.70 -19.89 18.27
N ASN A 388 -0.23 -21.12 18.11
CA ASN A 388 0.86 -21.70 18.89
C ASN A 388 2.08 -21.91 17.99
N LEU A 389 3.21 -21.33 18.35
CA LEU A 389 4.45 -21.36 17.56
C LEU A 389 5.56 -22.10 18.30
N LEU A 390 6.25 -23.00 17.60
CA LEU A 390 7.48 -23.64 18.07
C LEU A 390 8.61 -23.44 17.07
N ASN A 391 9.66 -22.70 17.48
CA ASN A 391 10.85 -22.41 16.66
C ASN A 391 10.51 -22.01 15.21
N SER A 392 9.51 -21.14 15.07
CA SER A 392 8.87 -20.77 13.81
C SER A 392 8.92 -19.27 13.59
N LYS A 393 8.73 -18.87 12.34
CA LYS A 393 8.60 -17.48 11.94
C LYS A 393 7.19 -17.20 11.46
N LEU A 394 6.55 -16.17 12.01
CA LEU A 394 5.22 -15.73 11.61
C LEU A 394 5.30 -14.32 11.04
N ASP A 395 4.93 -14.15 9.78
CA ASP A 395 4.66 -12.86 9.18
C ASP A 395 3.16 -12.74 8.91
N ILE A 396 2.47 -11.87 9.65
CA ILE A 396 1.02 -11.68 9.58
C ILE A 396 0.69 -10.23 9.17
N ALA A 397 -0.13 -10.08 8.15
CA ALA A 397 -0.47 -8.79 7.56
C ALA A 397 -1.96 -8.62 7.32
N GLY A 398 -2.52 -7.44 7.61
CA GLY A 398 -3.92 -7.10 7.34
C GLY A 398 -4.88 -8.21 7.76
N SER A 399 -4.73 -8.70 8.98
CA SER A 399 -5.43 -9.90 9.47
C SER A 399 -6.01 -9.61 10.85
N LYS A 400 -6.98 -10.42 11.27
CA LYS A 400 -7.63 -10.28 12.57
C LYS A 400 -7.48 -11.55 13.38
N ILE A 401 -6.95 -11.44 14.59
CA ILE A 401 -6.88 -12.53 15.56
C ILE A 401 -7.92 -12.25 16.64
N GLU A 402 -8.87 -13.16 16.83
CA GLU A 402 -9.87 -13.16 17.89
C GLU A 402 -9.53 -14.28 18.86
N ALA A 403 -9.06 -13.94 20.05
CA ALA A 403 -8.60 -14.90 21.04
C ALA A 403 -9.28 -14.74 22.41
N ASN A 404 -9.72 -15.84 23.02
CA ASN A 404 -10.31 -15.80 24.37
C ASN A 404 -9.24 -15.71 25.47
N SER A 405 -8.13 -16.43 25.32
CA SER A 405 -7.03 -16.44 26.29
C SER A 405 -5.80 -15.71 25.75
N SER A 406 -5.24 -16.14 24.62
CA SER A 406 -3.98 -15.58 24.10
C SER A 406 -3.96 -15.57 22.57
N ALA A 407 -3.53 -14.46 21.97
CA ALA A 407 -3.47 -14.36 20.53
C ALA A 407 -2.38 -15.28 19.98
N ILE A 408 -1.19 -15.20 20.59
CA ILE A 408 -0.06 -16.06 20.27
C ILE A 408 0.52 -16.65 21.55
N PHE A 409 0.81 -17.94 21.51
CA PHE A 409 1.60 -18.63 22.52
C PHE A 409 2.90 -19.14 21.88
N SER A 410 4.02 -18.86 22.56
CA SER A 410 5.36 -19.20 22.09
C SER A 410 5.94 -20.36 22.88
N GLN A 411 6.32 -21.43 22.19
CA GLN A 411 7.15 -22.51 22.69
C GLN A 411 8.53 -22.36 22.01
N GLY A 412 9.62 -22.17 22.75
CA GLY A 412 10.91 -21.81 22.14
C GLY A 412 11.01 -20.37 21.62
N ILE A 413 11.93 -20.10 20.69
CA ILE A 413 12.20 -18.75 20.16
C ILE A 413 11.46 -18.59 18.84
N ASN A 414 10.61 -17.57 18.73
CA ASN A 414 9.81 -17.32 17.55
C ASN A 414 9.92 -15.85 17.12
N ASP A 415 10.11 -15.61 15.82
CA ASP A 415 10.12 -14.27 15.25
C ASP A 415 8.75 -13.97 14.63
N ILE A 416 8.20 -12.81 14.99
CA ILE A 416 6.84 -12.42 14.59
C ILE A 416 6.88 -11.01 14.01
N ILE A 417 6.36 -10.85 12.80
CA ILE A 417 6.17 -9.56 12.15
C ILE A 417 4.67 -9.33 12.01
N PHE A 418 4.19 -8.25 12.61
CA PHE A 418 2.83 -7.76 12.43
C PHE A 418 2.84 -6.59 11.46
N SER A 419 2.01 -6.65 10.43
CA SER A 419 1.71 -5.52 9.53
C SER A 419 0.21 -5.22 9.60
N LEU A 420 -0.20 -4.18 10.33
CA LEU A 420 -1.62 -3.80 10.46
C LEU A 420 -2.53 -4.96 10.87
N THR A 421 -2.07 -5.76 11.84
CA THR A 421 -2.82 -6.91 12.35
C THR A 421 -3.64 -6.50 13.56
N THR A 422 -4.94 -6.75 13.52
CA THR A 422 -5.83 -6.49 14.65
C THR A 422 -5.86 -7.70 15.58
N ILE A 423 -5.58 -7.49 16.87
CA ILE A 423 -5.81 -8.49 17.90
C ILE A 423 -7.00 -8.04 18.74
N VAL A 424 -7.96 -8.95 18.92
CA VAL A 424 -9.15 -8.79 19.76
C VAL A 424 -9.14 -9.88 20.82
N SER A 425 -9.25 -9.47 22.07
CA SER A 425 -9.43 -10.34 23.24
C SER A 425 -10.47 -9.74 24.20
N PRO A 426 -10.89 -10.46 25.26
CA PRO A 426 -11.81 -9.92 26.25
C PRO A 426 -11.34 -8.62 26.93
N VAL A 427 -10.04 -8.31 26.88
CA VAL A 427 -9.44 -7.15 27.56
C VAL A 427 -8.91 -6.08 26.62
N THR A 428 -8.72 -6.37 25.34
CA THR A 428 -8.14 -5.39 24.40
C THR A 428 -8.61 -5.59 22.96
N LYS A 429 -8.69 -4.48 22.23
CA LYS A 429 -8.76 -4.45 20.76
C LYS A 429 -7.72 -3.46 20.28
N LYS A 430 -6.66 -3.95 19.64
CA LYS A 430 -5.54 -3.12 19.20
C LYS A 430 -4.96 -3.58 17.87
N VAL A 431 -4.49 -2.62 17.07
CA VAL A 431 -3.76 -2.88 15.83
C VAL A 431 -2.26 -2.90 16.12
N PHE A 432 -1.55 -3.86 15.51
CA PHE A 432 -0.12 -4.06 15.66
C PHE A 432 0.57 -3.92 14.31
N HIS A 433 1.64 -3.13 14.30
CA HIS A 433 2.51 -2.91 13.15
C HIS A 433 3.97 -2.86 13.65
N LYS A 434 4.56 -4.02 13.93
CA LYS A 434 5.89 -4.14 14.54
C LYS A 434 6.47 -5.55 14.41
N LYS A 435 7.77 -5.68 14.66
CA LYS A 435 8.46 -6.97 14.86
C LYS A 435 8.64 -7.28 16.36
N VAL A 436 8.46 -8.54 16.74
CA VAL A 436 8.66 -9.07 18.09
C VAL A 436 9.37 -10.42 18.00
N THR A 437 10.35 -10.65 18.87
CA THR A 437 10.90 -11.99 19.11
C THR A 437 10.35 -12.48 20.44
N MET A 438 9.64 -13.61 20.44
CA MET A 438 9.07 -14.22 21.64
C MET A 438 9.90 -15.41 22.11
N ASN A 439 10.14 -15.51 23.41
CA ASN A 439 10.84 -16.63 24.04
C ASN A 439 9.88 -17.73 24.50
N ASN A 440 10.46 -18.78 25.09
CA ASN A 440 9.72 -19.95 25.53
C ASN A 440 8.71 -19.60 26.64
N LYS A 441 7.47 -20.08 26.49
CA LYS A 441 6.32 -19.88 27.39
C LYS A 441 5.79 -18.44 27.45
N GLU A 442 6.22 -17.56 26.55
CA GLU A 442 5.65 -16.22 26.44
C GLU A 442 4.26 -16.27 25.79
N LYS A 443 3.41 -15.32 26.21
CA LYS A 443 2.04 -15.12 25.71
C LYS A 443 1.91 -13.70 25.20
N TYR A 444 1.20 -13.53 24.09
CA TYR A 444 0.91 -12.24 23.47
C TYR A 444 -0.57 -11.89 23.49
#